data_AF-A0A4U9IZ20-F1
#
_entry.id   AF-A0A4U9IZ20-F1
#
_cell.length_a   1.000
_cell.length_b   1.000
_cell.length_c   1.000
_cell.angle_alpha   90.00
_cell.angle_beta   90.00
_cell.angle_gamma   90.00
#
_symmetry.space_group_name_H-M   'P 1'
#
loop_
_entity.id
_entity.type
_entity.pdbx_description
1 polymer ?
#
loop_
_entity_poly.entity_id
_entity_poly.type
_entity_poly.pdbx_seq_one_letter_code
_entity_poly.pdbx_strand_id
1 'polypeptide(L)'
;MIRWVKRWPFSEVTGEKGKDEKGKPGDYVFGLKAEGRYNEQPLTGSGKIGGMLALRGDGTPFPVQADFRSGNTRVAFVGTVSDPMKMGGVDLRLKFSGDSLGELYELTGVLLPDTPPFETDGHLVAKIDPEKSSVYDYRDFKGRIGDSDIHGSLTYSTGKPRPKLEGDLESRQLRLGRSGGR
;
A
#
# COMPACT_ATOMS: atom_id res chain seq x y z
N MET A 1 -18.88 -19.28 19.17
CA MET A 1 -19.09 -19.13 17.70
C MET A 1 -17.83 -18.49 17.14
N ILE A 2 -16.93 -19.27 16.54
CA ILE A 2 -15.59 -18.80 16.12
C ILE A 2 -15.69 -18.33 14.66
N ARG A 3 -15.55 -17.03 14.45
CA ARG A 3 -15.58 -16.39 13.13
C ARG A 3 -14.21 -16.59 12.47
N TRP A 4 -14.17 -17.30 11.36
CA TRP A 4 -12.97 -17.50 10.56
C TRP A 4 -12.59 -16.18 9.86
N VAL A 5 -11.48 -15.55 10.25
CA VAL A 5 -10.79 -14.57 9.40
C VAL A 5 -10.13 -15.35 8.27
N LYS A 6 -10.64 -15.16 7.06
CA LYS A 6 -10.10 -15.75 5.83
C LYS A 6 -8.69 -15.20 5.63
N ARG A 7 -7.67 -15.98 5.96
CA ARG A 7 -6.27 -15.68 5.64
C ARG A 7 -6.11 -15.81 4.13
N TRP A 8 -5.87 -14.70 3.45
CA TRP A 8 -5.55 -14.75 2.02
C TRP A 8 -4.10 -15.28 1.88
N PRO A 9 -3.88 -16.36 1.10
CA PRO A 9 -2.55 -16.87 0.87
C PRO A 9 -1.70 -15.87 0.07
N PHE A 10 -0.40 -15.84 0.37
CA PHE A 10 0.63 -14.99 -0.25
C PHE A 10 0.67 -15.09 -1.80
N SER A 11 0.10 -16.15 -2.38
CA SER A 11 -0.05 -16.33 -3.83
C SER A 11 -0.98 -15.32 -4.51
N GLU A 12 -1.88 -14.65 -3.78
CA GLU A 12 -2.85 -13.73 -4.38
C GLU A 12 -2.32 -12.28 -4.55
N VAL A 13 -1.10 -12.02 -4.06
CA VAL A 13 -0.34 -10.78 -4.37
C VAL A 13 0.64 -11.01 -5.52
N THR A 14 0.99 -12.27 -5.79
CA THR A 14 2.05 -12.63 -6.75
C THR A 14 1.53 -13.10 -8.09
N GLY A 15 0.24 -13.44 -8.20
CA GLY A 15 -0.43 -13.66 -9.48
C GLY A 15 0.37 -14.45 -10.51
N GLU A 16 0.88 -15.65 -10.21
CA GLU A 16 1.04 -16.69 -11.24
C GLU A 16 1.38 -18.08 -10.68
N LYS A 17 0.60 -19.06 -11.13
CA LYS A 17 1.01 -20.45 -11.28
C LYS A 17 1.48 -20.61 -12.73
N GLY A 18 2.77 -20.84 -12.92
CA GLY A 18 3.27 -21.69 -14.01
C GLY A 18 4.07 -21.03 -15.13
N LYS A 19 5.32 -21.50 -15.22
CA LYS A 19 6.22 -21.58 -16.39
C LYS A 19 7.03 -20.34 -16.80
N ASP A 20 8.32 -20.45 -16.49
CA ASP A 20 9.44 -20.12 -17.38
C ASP A 20 9.37 -18.78 -18.13
N GLU A 21 9.51 -17.66 -17.41
CA GLU A 21 10.22 -16.51 -17.96
C GLU A 21 11.43 -16.19 -17.10
N LYS A 22 12.59 -16.18 -17.76
CA LYS A 22 13.92 -15.95 -17.18
C LYS A 22 13.99 -14.57 -16.51
N GLY A 23 13.61 -14.48 -15.24
CA GLY A 23 14.07 -13.43 -14.35
C GLY A 23 15.59 -13.55 -14.20
N LYS A 24 16.33 -12.53 -14.62
CA LYS A 24 17.80 -12.50 -14.53
C LYS A 24 18.22 -12.73 -13.06
N PRO A 25 19.27 -13.50 -12.79
CA PRO A 25 19.74 -13.72 -11.42
C PRO A 25 20.32 -12.39 -10.89
N GLY A 26 19.57 -11.67 -10.03
CA GLY A 26 20.05 -10.40 -9.44
C GLY A 26 19.06 -9.57 -8.62
N ASP A 27 17.75 -9.73 -8.76
CA ASP A 27 16.84 -8.65 -8.35
C ASP A 27 16.44 -8.60 -6.87
N TYR A 28 16.50 -9.70 -6.10
CA TYR A 28 16.25 -9.65 -4.64
C TYR A 28 17.27 -10.49 -3.90
N VAL A 29 18.18 -9.85 -3.16
CA VAL A 29 19.36 -10.51 -2.57
C VAL A 29 19.27 -10.59 -1.05
N PHE A 30 18.49 -9.72 -0.41
CA PHE A 30 18.38 -9.67 1.05
C PHE A 30 16.95 -9.83 1.53
N GLY A 31 16.73 -10.75 2.47
CA GLY A 31 15.49 -10.88 3.23
C GLY A 31 15.62 -10.18 4.59
N LEU A 32 14.58 -9.44 4.97
CA LEU A 32 14.49 -8.69 6.22
C LEU A 32 13.29 -9.18 7.03
N LYS A 33 13.44 -9.19 8.36
CA LYS A 33 12.35 -9.33 9.31
C LYS A 33 12.35 -8.13 10.25
N ALA A 34 11.17 -7.63 10.56
CA ALA A 34 10.98 -6.49 11.45
C ALA A 34 10.01 -6.88 12.56
N GLU A 35 10.39 -6.58 13.80
CA GLU A 35 9.58 -6.75 15.01
C GLU A 35 9.78 -5.51 15.87
N GLY A 36 8.70 -4.95 16.41
CA GLY A 36 8.75 -3.72 17.17
C GLY A 36 7.39 -3.26 17.65
N ARG A 37 7.26 -1.96 17.90
CA ARG A 37 5.99 -1.32 18.22
C ARG A 37 5.83 -0.04 17.41
N TYR A 38 4.64 0.21 16.89
CA TYR A 38 4.24 1.44 16.23
C TYR A 38 2.92 1.90 16.82
N ASN A 39 2.83 3.17 17.23
CA ASN A 39 1.69 3.73 17.96
C ASN A 39 1.20 2.82 19.11
N GLU A 40 2.13 2.37 19.96
CA GLU A 40 1.87 1.43 21.05
C GLU A 40 1.32 0.05 20.65
N GLN A 41 1.13 -0.24 19.36
CA GLN A 41 0.71 -1.53 18.85
C GLN A 41 1.92 -2.38 18.43
N PRO A 42 1.88 -3.71 18.61
CA PRO A 42 2.94 -4.59 18.14
C PRO A 42 3.02 -4.55 16.62
N LEU A 43 4.21 -4.22 16.11
CA LEU A 43 4.53 -4.21 14.69
C LEU A 43 5.34 -5.45 14.34
N THR A 44 4.90 -6.17 13.30
CA THR A 44 5.61 -7.31 12.73
C THR A 44 5.64 -7.22 11.22
N GLY A 45 6.70 -7.71 10.59
CA GLY A 45 6.74 -7.75 9.14
C GLY A 45 7.96 -8.44 8.57
N SER A 46 7.92 -8.59 7.25
CA SER A 46 9.02 -9.15 6.47
C SER A 46 9.14 -8.43 5.14
N GLY A 47 10.34 -8.41 4.58
CA GLY A 47 10.57 -7.78 3.29
C GLY A 47 11.74 -8.39 2.56
N LYS A 48 11.86 -8.02 1.29
CA LYS A 48 12.98 -8.33 0.43
C LYS A 48 13.42 -7.06 -0.28
N ILE A 49 14.74 -6.90 -0.42
CA ILE A 49 15.32 -5.78 -1.12
C ILE A 49 16.39 -6.26 -2.11
N GLY A 50 16.64 -5.46 -3.13
CA GLY A 50 17.69 -5.67 -4.10
C GLY A 50 19.08 -5.75 -3.47
N GLY A 51 20.02 -6.34 -4.20
CA GLY A 51 21.42 -6.40 -3.76
C GLY A 51 22.04 -5.02 -3.60
N MET A 52 22.90 -4.83 -2.60
CA MET A 52 23.61 -3.57 -2.34
C MET A 52 24.43 -3.08 -3.56
N LEU A 53 24.78 -3.97 -4.49
CA LEU A 53 25.41 -3.60 -5.77
C LEU A 53 24.51 -2.69 -6.63
N ALA A 54 23.18 -2.84 -6.54
CA ALA A 54 22.22 -1.97 -7.21
C ALA A 54 22.18 -0.55 -6.63
N LEU A 55 22.76 -0.31 -5.44
CA LEU A 55 22.89 1.04 -4.86
C LEU A 55 24.03 1.86 -5.50
N ARG A 56 24.92 1.22 -6.26
CA ARG A 56 26.08 1.88 -6.90
C ARG A 56 25.78 2.36 -8.32
N GLY A 57 24.73 1.84 -8.95
CA GLY A 57 24.31 2.29 -10.27
C GLY A 57 23.45 3.54 -10.17
N ASP A 58 24.00 4.69 -10.56
CA ASP A 58 23.21 5.93 -10.68
C ASP A 58 21.98 5.66 -11.56
N GLY A 59 20.78 5.94 -11.03
CA GLY A 59 19.52 5.81 -11.76
C GLY A 59 18.97 4.39 -11.96
N THR A 60 19.53 3.34 -11.35
CA THR A 60 18.94 1.99 -11.43
C THR A 60 17.79 1.85 -10.43
N PRO A 61 16.57 1.47 -10.85
CA PRO A 61 15.47 1.23 -9.93
C PRO A 61 15.82 0.15 -8.91
N PHE A 62 15.71 0.47 -7.62
CA PHE A 62 16.07 -0.42 -6.53
C PHE A 62 14.85 -1.26 -6.11
N PRO A 63 14.82 -2.57 -6.37
CA PRO A 63 13.65 -3.39 -6.14
C PRO A 63 13.40 -3.60 -4.65
N VAL A 64 12.14 -3.46 -4.25
CA VAL A 64 11.67 -3.60 -2.87
C VAL A 64 10.37 -4.40 -2.83
N GLN A 65 10.21 -5.16 -1.75
CA GLN A 65 8.99 -5.87 -1.41
C GLN A 65 8.86 -5.91 0.10
N ALA A 66 7.67 -5.67 0.64
CA ALA A 66 7.42 -5.87 2.06
C ALA A 66 5.97 -6.19 2.39
N ASP A 67 5.77 -6.78 3.57
CA ASP A 67 4.49 -7.03 4.22
C ASP A 67 4.65 -6.72 5.71
N PHE A 68 3.94 -5.71 6.17
CA PHE A 68 3.95 -5.23 7.55
C PHE A 68 2.54 -5.28 8.14
N ARG A 69 2.46 -5.55 9.44
CA ARG A 69 1.24 -5.52 10.23
C ARG A 69 1.47 -4.78 11.54
N SER A 70 0.54 -3.91 11.89
CA SER A 70 0.45 -3.26 13.19
C SER A 70 -1.01 -3.26 13.62
N GLY A 71 -1.34 -3.97 14.70
CA GLY A 71 -2.74 -4.20 15.09
C GLY A 71 -3.55 -4.83 13.95
N ASN A 72 -4.63 -4.17 13.54
CA ASN A 72 -5.47 -4.57 12.41
C ASN A 72 -5.03 -3.95 11.07
N THR A 73 -4.06 -3.04 11.10
CA THR A 73 -3.52 -2.41 9.92
C THR A 73 -2.46 -3.31 9.26
N ARG A 74 -2.57 -3.50 7.94
CA ARG A 74 -1.61 -4.24 7.11
C ARG A 74 -1.25 -3.45 5.87
N VAL A 75 0.04 -3.34 5.62
CA VAL A 75 0.63 -2.73 4.43
C VAL A 75 1.43 -3.80 3.71
N ALA A 76 1.15 -4.04 2.43
CA ALA A 76 1.95 -4.91 1.60
C ALA A 76 2.24 -4.24 0.26
N PHE A 77 3.50 -4.26 -0.18
CA PHE A 77 3.88 -3.65 -1.44
C PHE A 77 4.98 -4.42 -2.16
N VAL A 78 5.06 -4.19 -3.46
CA VAL A 78 6.15 -4.63 -4.33
C VAL A 78 6.39 -3.57 -5.39
N GLY A 79 7.65 -3.30 -5.72
CA GLY A 79 8.01 -2.38 -6.78
C GLY A 79 9.45 -1.91 -6.67
N THR A 80 9.68 -0.63 -6.96
CA THR A 80 11.03 -0.06 -7.03
C THR A 80 11.12 1.30 -6.37
N VAL A 81 12.32 1.62 -5.88
CA VAL A 81 12.70 2.94 -5.38
C VAL A 81 13.70 3.56 -6.35
N SER A 82 13.43 4.77 -6.80
CA SER A 82 14.35 5.58 -7.58
C SER A 82 15.28 6.35 -6.64
N ASP A 83 16.58 6.38 -6.96
CA ASP A 83 17.61 7.03 -6.16
C ASP A 83 17.51 6.70 -4.65
N PRO A 84 17.71 5.44 -4.25
CA PRO A 84 17.46 4.98 -2.88
C PRO A 84 18.26 5.74 -1.81
N MET A 85 19.43 6.30 -2.15
CA MET A 85 20.21 7.15 -1.24
C MET A 85 19.56 8.51 -0.95
N LYS A 86 18.71 9.02 -1.85
CA LYS A 86 17.97 10.27 -1.70
C LYS A 86 16.47 10.07 -1.51
N MET A 87 16.00 8.81 -1.61
CA MET A 87 14.59 8.44 -1.73
C MET A 87 13.88 9.28 -2.78
N GLY A 88 14.44 9.44 -3.99
CA GLY A 88 13.92 10.39 -4.99
C GLY A 88 12.51 10.06 -5.50
N GLY A 89 12.09 8.79 -5.40
CA GLY A 89 10.72 8.40 -5.69
C GLY A 89 10.48 6.91 -5.56
N VAL A 90 9.22 6.51 -5.70
CA VAL A 90 8.81 5.10 -5.68
C VAL A 90 7.80 4.82 -6.78
N ASP A 91 7.79 3.57 -7.24
CA ASP A 91 6.76 3.01 -8.12
C ASP A 91 6.41 1.64 -7.53
N LEU A 92 5.23 1.52 -6.90
CA LEU A 92 4.84 0.40 -6.06
C LEU A 92 3.42 -0.05 -6.37
N ARG A 93 3.21 -1.35 -6.53
CA ARG A 93 1.88 -1.92 -6.28
C ARG A 93 1.67 -2.00 -4.78
N LEU A 94 0.64 -1.36 -4.27
CA LEU A 94 0.36 -1.21 -2.86
C LEU A 94 -1.00 -1.80 -2.52
N LYS A 95 -0.99 -2.78 -1.60
CA LYS A 95 -2.16 -3.26 -0.89
C LYS A 95 -2.16 -2.73 0.53
N PHE A 96 -3.28 -2.16 0.95
CA PHE A 96 -3.40 -1.54 2.25
C PHE A 96 -4.77 -1.84 2.86
N SER A 97 -4.80 -2.19 4.15
CA SER A 97 -6.05 -2.49 4.86
C SER A 97 -5.95 -2.09 6.32
N GLY A 98 -7.07 -1.72 6.93
CA GLY A 98 -7.16 -1.36 8.34
C GLY A 98 -8.61 -1.27 8.81
N ASP A 99 -8.81 -0.95 10.09
CA ASP A 99 -10.14 -0.86 10.69
C ASP A 99 -10.86 0.45 10.37
N SER A 100 -10.11 1.55 10.18
CA SER A 100 -10.65 2.87 9.85
C SER A 100 -9.64 3.70 9.06
N LEU A 101 -10.11 4.46 8.06
CA LEU A 101 -9.27 5.47 7.40
C LEU A 101 -8.82 6.58 8.36
N GLY A 102 -9.51 6.79 9.49
CA GLY A 102 -9.11 7.74 10.51
C GLY A 102 -7.73 7.43 11.11
N GLU A 103 -7.32 6.16 11.15
CA GLU A 103 -6.01 5.74 11.66
C GLU A 103 -4.84 6.19 10.76
N LEU A 104 -5.12 6.57 9.51
CA LEU A 104 -4.10 7.08 8.58
C LEU A 104 -3.61 8.49 8.93
N TYR A 105 -4.27 9.20 9.83
CA TYR A 105 -3.85 10.54 10.22
C TYR A 105 -2.40 10.54 10.72
N GLU A 106 -2.00 9.53 11.50
CA GLU A 106 -0.65 9.41 12.03
C GLU A 106 0.41 9.14 10.96
N LEU A 107 0.01 8.52 9.85
CA LEU A 107 0.90 8.21 8.73
C LEU A 107 1.00 9.37 7.72
N THR A 108 -0.12 10.04 7.45
CA THR A 108 -0.25 10.99 6.33
C THR A 108 -0.36 12.45 6.76
N GLY A 109 -0.77 12.72 8.01
CA GLY A 109 -1.11 14.05 8.52
C GLY A 109 -2.45 14.60 8.02
N VAL A 110 -3.22 13.82 7.27
CA VAL A 110 -4.53 14.23 6.73
C VAL A 110 -5.64 13.67 7.61
N LEU A 111 -6.53 14.56 8.07
CA LEU A 111 -7.74 14.15 8.78
C LEU A 111 -8.69 13.46 7.80
N LEU A 112 -8.72 12.13 7.85
CA LEU A 112 -9.66 11.30 7.13
C LEU A 112 -10.83 10.93 8.06
N PRO A 113 -12.05 10.76 7.51
CA PRO A 113 -13.20 10.39 8.31
C PRO A 113 -13.04 8.98 8.90
N ASP A 114 -13.68 8.75 10.05
CA ASP A 114 -13.82 7.39 10.56
C ASP A 114 -14.67 6.56 9.60
N THR A 115 -14.14 5.40 9.20
CA THR A 115 -14.82 4.49 8.29
C THR A 115 -14.94 3.10 8.91
N PRO A 116 -15.87 2.28 8.41
CA PRO A 116 -15.77 0.83 8.58
C PRO A 116 -14.42 0.30 8.04
N PRO A 117 -14.09 -0.98 8.34
CA PRO A 117 -12.88 -1.60 7.85
C PRO A 117 -12.74 -1.48 6.34
N PHE A 118 -11.53 -1.21 5.90
CA PHE A 118 -11.22 -0.97 4.50
C PHE A 118 -10.08 -1.83 4.00
N GLU A 119 -10.07 -2.05 2.70
CA GLU A 119 -8.98 -2.66 1.96
C GLU A 119 -8.84 -2.01 0.59
N THR A 120 -7.63 -1.76 0.11
CA THR A 120 -7.33 -1.23 -1.21
C THR A 120 -6.16 -1.97 -1.85
N ASP A 121 -6.16 -2.08 -3.18
CA ASP A 121 -5.08 -2.53 -4.05
C ASP A 121 -4.97 -1.55 -5.21
N GLY A 122 -3.79 -0.96 -5.42
CA GLY A 122 -3.59 0.05 -6.44
C GLY A 122 -2.11 0.32 -6.73
N HIS A 123 -1.85 1.27 -7.61
CA HIS A 123 -0.49 1.62 -8.03
C HIS A 123 -0.08 2.97 -7.44
N LEU A 124 0.89 2.96 -6.53
CA LEU A 124 1.43 4.16 -5.92
C LEU A 124 2.71 4.58 -6.64
N VAL A 125 2.68 5.76 -7.25
CA VAL A 125 3.85 6.45 -7.80
C VAL A 125 4.09 7.70 -6.97
N ALA A 126 5.28 7.83 -6.35
CA ALA A 126 5.60 9.03 -5.61
C ALA A 126 6.92 9.67 -6.07
N LYS A 127 6.94 10.99 -6.09
CA LYS A 127 8.16 11.80 -6.16
C LYS A 127 8.34 12.44 -4.80
N ILE A 128 9.43 12.10 -4.13
CA ILE A 128 9.67 12.54 -2.76
C ILE A 128 10.80 13.57 -2.82
N ASP A 129 10.48 14.77 -2.36
CA ASP A 129 11.43 15.87 -2.21
C ASP A 129 11.17 16.50 -0.84
N PRO A 130 12.06 16.26 0.16
CA PRO A 130 11.88 16.79 1.51
C PRO A 130 12.15 18.29 1.61
N GLU A 131 12.83 18.91 0.64
CA GLU A 131 13.13 20.34 0.65
C GLU A 131 12.01 21.16 -0.01
N LYS A 132 11.29 20.57 -0.96
CA LYS A 132 10.21 21.24 -1.71
C LYS A 132 8.83 20.70 -1.34
N SER A 133 8.40 19.68 -2.08
CA SER A 133 7.06 19.12 -2.03
C SER A 133 7.11 17.70 -2.57
N SER A 134 6.51 16.77 -1.85
CA SER A 134 6.38 15.39 -2.32
C SER A 134 4.98 15.19 -2.90
N VAL A 135 4.88 14.46 -4.01
CA VAL A 135 3.62 14.14 -4.68
C VAL A 135 3.48 12.63 -4.73
N TYR A 136 2.33 12.13 -4.32
CA TYR A 136 1.98 10.72 -4.22
C TYR A 136 0.71 10.48 -5.05
N ASP A 137 0.85 9.81 -6.18
CA ASP A 137 -0.26 9.41 -7.03
C ASP A 137 -0.61 7.95 -6.74
N TYR A 138 -1.77 7.72 -6.13
CA TYR A 138 -2.35 6.39 -5.98
C TYR A 138 -3.40 6.16 -7.06
N ARG A 139 -3.03 5.38 -8.07
CA ARG A 139 -3.76 5.23 -9.33
C ARG A 139 -4.49 3.91 -9.40
N ASP A 140 -5.61 3.93 -10.10
CA ASP A 140 -6.41 2.76 -10.48
C ASP A 140 -6.69 1.82 -9.31
N PHE A 141 -6.84 2.39 -8.11
CA PHE A 141 -7.04 1.57 -6.93
C PHE A 141 -8.43 0.99 -6.95
N LYS A 142 -8.54 -0.23 -6.43
CA LYS A 142 -9.80 -0.91 -6.17
C LYS A 142 -9.80 -1.36 -4.73
N GLY A 143 -10.95 -1.34 -4.11
CA GLY A 143 -11.04 -1.63 -2.70
C GLY A 143 -12.45 -1.74 -2.19
N ARG A 144 -12.56 -1.86 -0.88
CA ARG A 144 -13.82 -1.86 -0.15
C ARG A 144 -13.69 -1.02 1.11
N ILE A 145 -14.79 -0.37 1.47
CA ILE A 145 -14.98 0.27 2.77
C ILE A 145 -16.32 -0.25 3.31
N GLY A 146 -16.27 -1.09 4.34
CA GLY A 146 -17.44 -1.83 4.82
C GLY A 146 -18.07 -2.65 3.70
N ASP A 147 -19.36 -2.39 3.41
CA ASP A 147 -20.12 -3.07 2.36
C ASP A 147 -20.11 -2.32 1.00
N SER A 148 -19.27 -1.29 0.86
CA SER A 148 -19.18 -0.49 -0.37
C SER A 148 -17.91 -0.83 -1.14
N ASP A 149 -18.05 -1.18 -2.43
CA ASP A 149 -16.91 -1.29 -3.34
C ASP A 149 -16.48 0.12 -3.74
N ILE A 150 -15.16 0.38 -3.71
CA ILE A 150 -14.57 1.66 -4.08
C ILE A 150 -13.52 1.48 -5.19
N HIS A 151 -13.42 2.45 -6.07
CA HIS A 151 -12.32 2.55 -7.02
C HIS A 151 -12.07 4.00 -7.42
N GLY A 152 -10.86 4.28 -7.89
CA GLY A 152 -10.52 5.64 -8.29
C GLY A 152 -9.03 5.90 -8.42
N SER A 153 -8.69 7.19 -8.39
CA SER A 153 -7.31 7.67 -8.32
C SER A 153 -7.24 8.87 -7.37
N LEU A 154 -6.18 8.91 -6.55
CA LEU A 154 -5.94 9.97 -5.58
C LEU A 154 -4.53 10.53 -5.75
N THR A 155 -4.39 11.84 -5.70
CA THR A 155 -3.11 12.53 -5.61
C THR A 155 -3.01 13.25 -4.27
N TYR A 156 -1.99 12.90 -3.51
CA TYR A 156 -1.62 13.57 -2.28
C TYR A 156 -0.36 14.41 -2.51
N SER A 157 -0.39 15.69 -2.13
CA SER A 157 0.75 16.60 -2.25
C SER A 157 1.11 17.19 -0.90
N THR A 158 2.35 16.96 -0.45
CA THR A 158 2.92 17.61 0.73
C THR A 158 3.50 18.95 0.29
N GLY A 159 3.00 20.05 0.85
CA GLY A 159 3.45 21.39 0.47
C GLY A 159 2.87 22.47 1.38
N LYS A 160 3.50 23.63 1.39
CA LYS A 160 3.00 24.81 2.13
C LYS A 160 1.89 25.51 1.33
N PRO A 161 0.87 26.09 1.98
CA PRO A 161 0.71 26.23 3.43
C PRO A 161 0.09 25.01 4.14
N ARG A 162 -0.52 24.06 3.41
CA ARG A 162 -1.11 22.84 3.97
C ARG A 162 -1.08 21.72 2.92
N PRO A 163 -0.96 20.45 3.35
CA PRO A 163 -1.07 19.33 2.44
C PRO A 163 -2.45 19.28 1.76
N LYS A 164 -2.49 18.68 0.58
CA LYS A 164 -3.69 18.59 -0.26
C LYS A 164 -3.90 17.15 -0.73
N LEU A 165 -5.13 16.67 -0.62
CA LEU A 165 -5.59 15.39 -1.16
C LEU A 165 -6.67 15.68 -2.20
N GLU A 166 -6.49 15.21 -3.43
CA GLU A 166 -7.43 15.38 -4.54
C GLU A 166 -7.59 14.07 -5.29
N GLY A 167 -8.71 13.90 -5.99
CA GLY A 167 -8.89 12.76 -6.87
C GLY A 167 -10.34 12.38 -7.07
N ASP A 168 -10.54 11.38 -7.91
CA ASP A 168 -11.84 10.81 -8.23
C ASP A 168 -12.01 9.52 -7.44
N LEU A 169 -13.09 9.45 -6.66
CA LEU A 169 -13.48 8.26 -5.89
C LEU A 169 -14.92 7.92 -6.26
N GLU A 170 -15.11 6.77 -6.90
CA GLU A 170 -16.42 6.19 -7.11
C GLU A 170 -16.69 5.11 -6.06
N SER A 171 -17.90 5.13 -5.50
CA SER A 171 -18.37 4.12 -4.55
C SER A 171 -19.65 3.48 -5.05
N ARG A 172 -19.72 2.15 -5.03
CA ARG A 172 -20.91 1.37 -5.34
C ARG A 172 -21.31 0.54 -4.12
N GLN A 173 -22.52 0.79 -3.64
CA GLN A 173 -23.12 -0.01 -2.56
C GLN A 173 -24.11 -1.00 -3.16
N LEU A 174 -23.93 -2.28 -2.87
CA LEU A 174 -24.90 -3.30 -3.24
C LEU A 174 -26.13 -3.19 -2.33
N ARG A 175 -27.21 -2.56 -2.81
CA ARG A 175 -28.50 -2.58 -2.12
C ARG A 175 -29.22 -3.89 -2.44
N LEU A 176 -29.16 -4.86 -1.53
CA LEU A 176 -30.05 -6.01 -1.59
C LEU A 176 -31.46 -5.53 -1.22
N GLY A 177 -32.32 -5.38 -2.23
CA GLY A 177 -33.72 -5.08 -2.04
C GLY A 177 -34.37 -6.17 -1.20
N ARG A 178 -34.89 -5.78 -0.03
CA ARG A 178 -35.77 -6.63 0.78
C ARG A 178 -37.07 -6.82 0.01
N SER A 179 -37.17 -7.90 -0.76
CA SER A 179 -38.44 -8.42 -1.24
C SER A 179 -39.03 -9.32 -0.15
N GLY A 180 -39.95 -8.78 0.62
CA GLY A 180 -40.92 -9.52 1.43
C GLY A 180 -42.13 -8.61 1.51
N GLY A 181 -43.19 -8.85 0.75
CA GLY A 181 -43.94 -10.10 0.70
C GLY A 181 -45.26 -9.75 1.37
N ARG A 182 -46.30 -9.63 0.55
CA ARG A 182 -47.65 -9.17 0.91
C ARG A 182 -48.26 -10.01 2.03
#